data_AF-A0A9E7IX50-F1
#
_entry.id   AF-A0A9E7IX50-F1
#
_cell.length_a   1.000
_cell.length_b   1.000
_cell.length_c   1.000
_cell.angle_alpha   90.00
_cell.angle_beta   90.00
_cell.angle_gamma   90.00
#
_symmetry.space_group_name_H-M   'P 1'
#
loop_
_entity.id
_entity.type
_entity.pdbx_description
1 polymer ?
#
loop_
_entity_poly.entity_id
_entity_poly.type
_entity_poly.pdbx_seq_one_letter_code
_entity_poly.pdbx_strand_id
1 'polypeptide(L)'
;MAGELHANCINCGKCQHPMDVDDISLFCMECAPNEAPCLKVCPEKAIEIIGGAITLNKNKCNKCGECTKVCPLGILDAIIK
;
A
#
# COMPACT_ATOMS: atom_id res chain seq x y z
N MET A 1 -8.81 -16.13 1.14
CA MET A 1 -9.46 -16.06 2.48
C MET A 1 -10.89 -15.63 2.26
N ALA A 2 -11.80 -16.60 2.18
CA ALA A 2 -13.23 -16.39 1.98
C ALA A 2 -13.91 -16.45 3.35
N GLY A 3 -14.17 -15.27 3.93
CA GLY A 3 -14.92 -15.12 5.17
C GLY A 3 -16.39 -14.87 4.85
N GLU A 4 -17.18 -15.93 4.93
CA GLU A 4 -18.58 -16.00 5.33
C GLU A 4 -19.18 -14.78 6.08
N LEU A 5 -19.65 -13.73 5.40
CA LEU A 5 -20.47 -12.70 6.10
C LEU A 5 -21.59 -12.01 5.30
N HIS A 6 -21.93 -12.42 4.08
CA HIS A 6 -22.95 -11.65 3.31
C HIS A 6 -24.01 -12.49 2.59
N ALA A 7 -24.32 -13.70 3.07
CA ALA A 7 -25.34 -14.56 2.44
C ALA A 7 -26.79 -14.00 2.44
N ASN A 8 -27.08 -12.87 3.10
CA ASN A 8 -28.40 -12.24 3.17
C ASN A 8 -28.39 -10.72 2.87
N CYS A 9 -27.45 -10.25 2.04
CA CYS A 9 -27.42 -8.84 1.63
C CYS A 9 -28.63 -8.48 0.76
N ILE A 10 -29.54 -7.63 1.25
CA ILE A 10 -30.70 -7.12 0.50
C ILE A 10 -30.46 -5.79 -0.22
N ASN A 11 -29.19 -5.37 -0.35
CA ASN A 11 -28.77 -4.12 -1.00
C ASN A 11 -29.51 -2.87 -0.49
N CYS A 12 -29.63 -2.72 0.83
CA CYS A 12 -30.26 -1.54 1.46
C CYS A 12 -29.30 -0.34 1.64
N GLY A 13 -28.05 -0.45 1.18
CA GLY A 13 -27.02 0.60 1.26
C GLY A 13 -26.44 0.88 2.65
N LYS A 14 -26.86 0.16 3.71
CA LYS A 14 -26.42 0.39 5.10
C LYS A 14 -24.98 -0.08 5.38
N CYS A 15 -24.50 -1.08 4.65
CA CYS A 15 -23.14 -1.61 4.79
C CYS A 15 -22.39 -1.33 3.49
N GLN A 16 -21.75 -0.18 3.41
CA GLN A 16 -20.87 0.15 2.29
C GLN A 16 -19.45 -0.23 2.71
N HIS A 17 -19.04 -1.45 2.38
CA HIS A 17 -17.61 -1.77 2.47
C HIS A 17 -16.89 -0.86 1.47
N PRO A 18 -15.75 -0.27 1.84
CA PRO A 18 -14.99 0.51 0.89
C PRO A 18 -14.62 -0.41 -0.27
N MET A 19 -15.04 -0.04 -1.48
CA MET A 19 -14.48 -0.61 -2.69
C MET A 19 -13.00 -0.22 -2.68
N ASP A 20 -12.15 -1.23 -2.50
CA ASP A 20 -10.74 -1.31 -2.88
C ASP A 20 -10.17 0.00 -3.48
N VAL A 21 -9.82 0.94 -2.60
CA VAL A 21 -8.93 2.06 -2.94
C VAL A 21 -7.51 1.51 -2.99
N ASP A 22 -7.18 0.98 -4.17
CA ASP A 22 -5.96 0.21 -4.42
C ASP A 22 -4.72 1.05 -4.76
N ASP A 23 -4.87 2.36 -5.00
CA ASP A 23 -3.74 3.27 -5.22
C ASP A 23 -3.49 4.14 -3.99
N ILE A 24 -2.51 3.75 -3.18
CA ILE A 24 -2.01 4.59 -2.09
C ILE A 24 -0.70 5.21 -2.56
N SER A 25 -0.81 6.45 -3.00
CA SER A 25 0.33 7.31 -3.29
C SER A 25 0.92 7.85 -1.97
N LEU A 26 2.17 7.47 -1.71
CA LEU A 26 3.00 7.83 -0.57
C LEU A 26 3.78 9.11 -0.87
N PHE A 27 3.28 10.25 -0.41
CA PHE A 27 4.01 11.51 -0.50
C PHE A 27 5.01 11.64 0.67
N CYS A 28 6.16 10.97 0.55
CA CYS A 28 7.26 11.12 1.52
C CYS A 28 8.18 12.27 1.11
N MET A 29 8.22 13.35 1.89
CA MET A 29 9.05 14.54 1.59
C MET A 29 10.48 14.47 2.12
N GLU A 30 10.83 13.44 2.91
CA GLU A 30 12.15 13.37 3.55
C GLU A 30 13.24 12.72 2.68
N CYS A 31 12.87 11.97 1.65
CA CYS A 31 13.82 11.37 0.71
C CYS A 31 13.54 11.85 -0.70
N ALA A 32 14.60 12.19 -1.44
CA ALA A 32 14.49 12.32 -2.88
C ALA A 32 14.02 10.97 -3.45
N PRO A 33 13.00 10.94 -4.32
CA PRO A 33 12.35 9.69 -4.72
C PRO A 33 13.32 8.69 -5.38
N ASN A 34 14.34 9.19 -6.06
CA ASN A 34 15.46 8.44 -6.67
C ASN A 34 16.46 7.84 -5.65
N GLU A 35 16.46 8.31 -4.41
CA GLU A 35 17.38 7.87 -3.35
C GLU A 35 16.68 7.10 -2.24
N ALA A 36 15.36 6.97 -2.31
CA ALA A 36 14.56 6.31 -1.31
C ALA A 36 15.01 4.84 -1.08
N PRO A 37 15.43 4.47 0.15
CA PRO A 37 15.92 3.13 0.45
C PRO A 37 14.83 2.07 0.31
N CYS A 38 13.56 2.44 0.52
CA CYS A 38 12.41 1.55 0.34
C CYS A 38 12.28 1.04 -1.10
N LEU A 39 12.62 1.86 -2.10
CA LEU A 39 12.60 1.47 -3.52
C LEU A 39 13.72 0.48 -3.85
N LYS A 40 14.90 0.64 -3.23
CA LYS A 40 16.06 -0.23 -3.43
C LYS A 40 15.92 -1.60 -2.77
N VAL A 41 15.27 -1.66 -1.61
CA VAL A 41 15.11 -2.91 -0.84
C VAL A 41 13.92 -3.74 -1.30
N CYS A 42 12.96 -3.16 -2.02
CA CYS A 42 11.74 -3.86 -2.42
C CYS A 42 12.03 -4.98 -3.43
N PRO A 43 11.87 -6.27 -3.06
CA PRO A 43 12.21 -7.39 -3.95
C PRO A 43 11.24 -7.46 -5.14
N GLU A 44 9.97 -7.18 -4.89
CA GLU A 44 8.90 -7.23 -5.90
C GLU A 44 8.87 -5.98 -6.80
N LYS A 45 9.70 -4.97 -6.51
CA LYS A 45 9.65 -3.65 -7.16
C LYS A 45 8.24 -3.08 -7.20
N ALA A 46 7.50 -3.27 -6.10
CA ALA A 46 6.14 -2.77 -5.93
C ALA A 46 6.11 -1.25 -5.69
N ILE A 47 7.24 -0.62 -5.41
CA ILE A 47 7.36 0.80 -5.12
C ILE A 47 7.89 1.51 -6.37
N GLU A 48 7.12 2.45 -6.90
CA GLU A 48 7.40 3.19 -8.13
C GLU A 48 7.38 4.70 -7.85
N ILE A 49 7.97 5.53 -8.72
CA ILE A 49 7.99 6.99 -8.54
C ILE A 49 7.08 7.60 -9.62
N ILE A 50 5.98 8.22 -9.21
CA ILE A 50 5.01 8.83 -10.12
C ILE A 50 4.91 10.32 -9.77
N GLY A 51 5.31 11.19 -10.69
CA GLY A 51 5.22 12.64 -10.50
C GLY A 51 6.06 13.18 -9.32
N GLY A 52 7.13 12.47 -8.93
CA GLY A 52 7.97 12.81 -7.78
C GLY A 52 7.45 12.30 -6.43
N ALA A 53 6.26 11.68 -6.40
CA ALA A 53 5.76 10.94 -5.25
C ALA A 53 6.17 9.47 -5.36
N ILE A 54 6.32 8.83 -4.21
CA ILE A 54 6.51 7.38 -4.14
C ILE A 54 5.11 6.76 -4.18
N THR A 55 4.86 5.78 -5.04
CA THR A 55 3.57 5.09 -5.14
C THR A 55 3.80 3.60 -4.90
N LEU A 56 2.99 3.01 -4.01
CA LEU A 56 3.04 1.58 -3.73
C LEU A 56 1.95 0.86 -4.53
N ASN A 57 2.37 -0.05 -5.40
CA ASN A 57 1.50 -0.95 -6.12
C ASN A 57 1.14 -2.15 -5.24
N LYS A 58 -0.07 -2.15 -4.67
CA LYS A 58 -0.58 -3.24 -3.81
C LYS A 58 -0.67 -4.58 -4.53
N ASN A 59 -0.92 -4.59 -5.84
CA ASN A 59 -1.00 -5.81 -6.63
C ASN A 59 0.35 -6.52 -6.76
N LYS A 60 1.45 -5.75 -6.77
CA LYS A 60 2.81 -6.29 -6.71
C LYS A 60 3.31 -6.50 -5.28
N CYS A 61 2.75 -5.79 -4.30
CA CYS A 61 3.23 -5.85 -2.93
C CYS A 61 2.80 -7.16 -2.26
N ASN A 62 3.75 -8.07 -2.08
CA ASN A 62 3.55 -9.32 -1.34
C ASN A 62 3.57 -9.16 0.20
N LYS A 63 3.53 -7.93 0.71
CA LYS A 63 3.58 -7.60 2.15
C LYS A 63 4.80 -8.18 2.90
N CYS A 64 5.96 -8.30 2.24
CA CYS A 64 7.20 -8.78 2.86
C CYS A 64 7.72 -7.88 4.01
N GLY A 65 7.39 -6.58 4.02
CA GLY A 65 7.78 -5.64 5.08
C GLY A 65 9.23 -5.16 5.06
N GLU A 66 10.01 -5.49 4.03
CA GLU A 66 11.42 -5.08 3.92
C GLU A 66 11.58 -3.56 3.81
N CYS A 67 10.69 -2.91 3.06
CA CYS A 67 10.67 -1.45 2.92
C CYS A 67 10.35 -0.74 4.26
N THR A 68 9.60 -1.39 5.16
CA THR A 68 9.28 -0.88 6.49
C THR A 68 10.49 -0.94 7.43
N LYS A 69 11.34 -1.97 7.29
CA LYS A 69 12.55 -2.14 8.13
C LYS A 69 13.61 -1.08 7.85
N VAL A 70 13.72 -0.66 6.58
CA VAL A 70 14.73 0.35 6.17
C VAL A 70 14.22 1.78 6.29
N CYS A 71 12.90 1.98 6.43
CA CYS A 71 12.30 3.30 6.52
C CYS A 71 12.11 3.71 7.98
N PRO A 72 12.88 4.68 8.50
CA PRO A 72 12.80 5.07 9.92
C PRO A 72 11.46 5.71 10.29
N LEU A 73 10.72 6.24 9.31
CA LEU A 73 9.44 6.88 9.51
C LEU A 73 8.28 5.90 9.69
N GLY A 74 8.45 4.65 9.26
CA GLY A 74 7.40 3.62 9.36
C GLY A 74 6.11 3.93 8.59
N ILE A 75 6.08 4.94 7.71
CA ILE A 75 4.88 5.33 6.95
C ILE A 75 4.34 4.16 6.11
N LEU A 76 5.23 3.31 5.62
CA LEU A 76 4.91 2.09 4.88
C LEU A 76 4.19 1.03 5.73
N ASP A 77 4.36 1.00 7.06
CA ASP A 77 3.69 0.01 7.94
C ASP A 77 2.17 0.16 7.90
N ALA A 78 1.71 1.42 7.89
CA ALA A 78 0.28 1.76 7.88
C ALA A 78 -0.43 1.39 6.57
N ILE A 79 0.33 1.10 5.50
CA ILE A 79 -0.18 0.93 4.13
C ILE A 79 -0.06 -0.51 3.66
N ILE A 80 0.93 -1.25 4.18
CA ILE A 80 1.16 -2.66 3.84
C ILE A 80 0.23 -3.59 4.63
N LYS A 81 -0.42 -3.11 5.70
CA LYS A 81 -1.40 -3.87 6.50
C LYS A 81 -2.75 -4.01 5.79
#